data_AF-A0A7C5MDB7-F1
#
_entry.id   AF-A0A7C5MDB7-F1
#
_cell.length_a   1.000
_cell.length_b   1.000
_cell.length_c   1.000
_cell.angle_alpha   90.00
_cell.angle_beta   90.00
_cell.angle_gamma   90.00
#
_symmetry.space_group_name_H-M   'P 1'
#
loop_
_entity.id
_entity.type
_entity.pdbx_description
1 polymer ?
#
loop_
_entity_poly.entity_id
_entity_poly.type
_entity_poly.pdbx_seq_one_letter_code
_entity_poly.pdbx_strand_id
1 'polypeptide(L)'
;MERVLNELVERLKKAHADGLVSVVLYGSAAVGDHHGRFSDINILCVLKQVTPRELAASASVFQWWQKLGNPPPLLLSLEEVRSSTDCFPIEFHDIQERHRILFGEDVVRDLEVDDRFYRAQVEHELRAKLLRLRQRGACVLADRLLLLQLMAESLSTFCVLIRHALRLSGADAPHAKREIVDQGA
;
A
#
# COMPACT_ATOMS: atom_id res chain seq x y z
N MET A 1 6.61 -8.84 -16.06
CA MET A 1 5.85 -8.80 -14.81
C MET A 1 5.19 -10.14 -14.52
N GLU A 2 4.25 -10.61 -15.35
CA GLU A 2 3.46 -11.83 -15.07
C GLU A 2 4.28 -13.09 -14.74
N ARG A 3 5.35 -13.35 -15.50
CA ARG A 3 6.26 -14.48 -15.24
C ARG A 3 6.88 -14.45 -13.83
N VAL A 4 7.24 -13.26 -13.36
CA VAL A 4 7.88 -13.05 -12.05
C VAL A 4 6.85 -13.19 -10.92
N LEU A 5 5.61 -12.74 -11.14
CA LEU A 5 4.50 -12.95 -10.21
C LEU A 5 4.14 -14.42 -10.07
N ASN A 6 4.06 -15.16 -11.17
CA ASN A 6 3.83 -16.60 -11.15
C ASN A 6 4.96 -17.34 -10.42
N GLU A 7 6.22 -16.93 -10.63
CA GLU A 7 7.36 -17.50 -9.89
C GLU A 7 7.27 -17.21 -8.38
N LEU A 8 6.85 -16.00 -7.99
CA LEU A 8 6.62 -15.66 -6.59
C LEU A 8 5.56 -16.57 -5.96
N VAL A 9 4.41 -16.71 -6.61
CA VAL A 9 3.30 -17.57 -6.14
C VAL A 9 3.79 -19.02 -5.98
N GLU A 10 4.51 -19.57 -6.95
CA GLU A 10 5.03 -20.94 -6.86
C GLU A 10 6.06 -21.12 -5.74
N ARG A 11 6.91 -20.12 -5.49
CA ARG A 11 7.84 -20.13 -4.35
C ARG A 11 7.10 -20.09 -3.02
N LEU A 12 6.07 -19.25 -2.89
CA LEU A 12 5.25 -19.16 -1.68
C LEU A 12 4.46 -20.45 -1.42
N LYS A 13 3.86 -21.04 -2.45
CA LYS A 13 3.16 -22.34 -2.36
C LYS A 13 4.11 -23.44 -1.87
N LYS A 14 5.34 -23.48 -2.37
CA LYS A 14 6.35 -24.45 -1.90
C LYS A 14 6.78 -24.19 -0.46
N ALA A 15 6.89 -22.94 -0.05
CA ALA A 15 7.30 -22.57 1.30
C ALA A 15 6.24 -22.89 2.36
N HIS A 16 4.96 -22.73 2.01
CA HIS A 16 3.85 -22.76 2.97
C HIS A 16 2.85 -23.90 2.78
N ALA A 17 2.91 -24.64 1.66
CA ALA A 17 1.99 -25.73 1.33
C ALA A 17 0.52 -25.35 1.61
N ASP A 18 -0.18 -26.14 2.41
CA ASP A 18 -1.59 -25.92 2.78
C ASP A 18 -1.81 -24.73 3.73
N GLY A 19 -0.75 -24.07 4.17
CA GLY A 19 -0.78 -22.88 5.03
C GLY A 19 -1.00 -21.57 4.26
N LEU A 20 -0.80 -21.56 2.94
CA LEU A 20 -1.02 -20.38 2.09
C LEU A 20 -2.51 -20.20 1.77
N VAL A 21 -3.09 -19.07 2.19
CA VAL A 21 -4.52 -18.77 2.00
C VAL A 21 -4.74 -17.94 0.74
N SER A 22 -3.98 -16.86 0.58
CA SER A 22 -4.13 -15.94 -0.54
C SER A 22 -2.83 -15.22 -0.87
N VAL A 23 -2.64 -14.87 -2.14
CA VAL A 23 -1.60 -13.94 -2.60
C VAL A 23 -2.27 -12.88 -3.45
N VAL A 24 -2.14 -11.63 -3.01
CA VAL A 24 -2.83 -10.48 -3.58
C VAL A 24 -1.81 -9.46 -4.07
N LEU A 25 -1.86 -9.12 -5.36
CA LEU A 25 -1.17 -7.96 -5.89
C LEU A 25 -2.03 -6.73 -5.63
N TYR A 26 -1.45 -5.65 -5.11
CA TYR A 26 -2.21 -4.43 -4.88
C TYR A 26 -1.47 -3.15 -5.28
N GLY A 27 -2.21 -2.04 -5.34
CA GLY A 27 -1.71 -0.72 -5.72
C GLY A 27 -1.64 -0.52 -7.24
N SER A 28 -0.77 0.39 -7.69
CA SER A 28 -0.72 0.82 -9.10
C SER A 28 -0.42 -0.31 -10.09
N ALA A 29 0.37 -1.31 -9.67
CA ALA A 29 0.68 -2.47 -10.51
C ALA A 29 -0.52 -3.42 -10.73
N ALA A 30 -1.53 -3.40 -9.86
CA ALA A 30 -2.71 -4.26 -9.96
C ALA A 30 -3.68 -3.84 -11.09
N VAL A 31 -3.76 -2.54 -11.37
CA VAL A 31 -4.74 -1.94 -12.31
C VAL A 31 -4.15 -1.52 -13.66
N GLY A 32 -2.92 -1.97 -13.98
CA GLY A 32 -2.33 -1.73 -15.30
C GLY A 32 -1.69 -0.35 -15.50
N ASP A 33 -1.67 0.51 -14.49
CA ASP A 33 -1.08 1.87 -14.49
C ASP A 33 0.46 1.88 -14.38
N HIS A 34 1.10 0.77 -14.77
CA HIS A 34 2.52 0.53 -14.53
C HIS A 34 3.40 1.31 -15.52
N HIS A 35 3.78 2.53 -15.12
CA HIS A 35 4.84 3.28 -15.79
C HIS A 35 6.17 2.59 -15.45
N GLY A 36 6.69 1.81 -16.39
CA GLY A 36 7.68 0.72 -16.27
C GLY A 36 9.07 0.99 -15.66
N ARG A 37 9.19 1.94 -14.72
CA ARG A 37 10.39 2.17 -13.91
C ARG A 37 10.14 2.68 -12.48
N PHE A 38 8.91 3.06 -12.10
CA PHE A 38 8.64 3.80 -10.85
C PHE A 38 7.44 3.31 -10.03
N SER A 39 6.89 2.13 -10.33
CA SER A 39 5.75 1.60 -9.58
C SER A 39 6.17 0.37 -8.80
N ASP A 40 6.11 0.46 -7.48
CA ASP A 40 6.38 -0.64 -6.57
C ASP A 40 5.37 -1.78 -6.81
N ILE A 41 5.87 -3.02 -6.85
CA ILE A 41 5.02 -4.22 -6.92
C ILE A 41 4.73 -4.65 -5.49
N ASN A 42 3.58 -4.24 -4.98
CA ASN A 42 3.16 -4.55 -3.62
C ASN A 42 2.37 -5.85 -3.56
N ILE A 43 2.77 -6.75 -2.67
CA ILE A 43 2.17 -8.07 -2.52
C ILE A 43 1.71 -8.24 -1.08
N LEU A 44 0.46 -8.64 -0.89
CA LEU A 44 -0.06 -9.15 0.37
C LEU A 44 -0.09 -10.69 0.30
N CYS A 45 0.62 -11.32 1.22
CA CYS A 45 0.69 -12.76 1.39
C CYS A 45 -0.07 -13.13 2.66
N VAL A 46 -1.16 -13.88 2.50
CA VAL A 46 -2.05 -14.26 3.61
C VAL A 46 -1.86 -15.74 3.93
N LEU A 47 -1.54 -16.01 5.19
CA LEU A 47 -1.36 -17.36 5.72
C LEU A 47 -2.47 -17.73 6.71
N LYS A 48 -2.60 -19.02 7.03
CA LYS A 48 -3.49 -19.46 8.11
C LYS A 48 -3.05 -18.94 9.48
N GLN A 49 -1.74 -18.83 9.69
CA GLN A 49 -1.11 -18.31 10.90
C GLN A 49 0.26 -17.73 10.55
N VAL A 50 0.76 -16.81 11.36
CA VAL A 50 2.12 -16.26 11.22
C VAL A 50 2.87 -16.51 12.53
N THR A 51 3.73 -17.52 12.54
CA THR A 51 4.63 -17.83 13.67
C THR A 51 6.09 -17.70 13.21
N PRO A 52 7.09 -17.82 14.12
CA PRO A 52 8.49 -17.87 13.72
C PRO A 52 8.81 -18.91 12.63
N ARG A 53 8.04 -20.01 12.56
CA ARG A 53 8.19 -21.03 11.52
C ARG A 53 7.83 -20.48 10.14
N GLU A 54 6.67 -19.85 9.98
CA GLU A 54 6.24 -19.28 8.71
C GLU A 54 7.10 -18.08 8.31
N LEU A 55 7.59 -17.28 9.27
CA LEU A 55 8.58 -16.23 9.01
C LEU A 55 9.88 -16.82 8.43
N ALA A 56 10.41 -17.87 9.05
CA ALA A 56 11.61 -18.56 8.56
C ALA A 56 11.40 -19.18 7.17
N ALA A 57 10.23 -19.79 6.92
CA ALA A 57 9.88 -20.35 5.62
C ALA A 57 9.78 -19.28 4.52
N SER A 58 9.30 -18.09 4.86
CA SER A 58 9.16 -16.95 3.93
C SER A 58 10.49 -16.28 3.58
N ALA A 59 11.49 -16.37 4.47
CA ALA A 59 12.72 -15.59 4.39
C ALA A 59 13.44 -15.72 3.03
N SER A 60 13.63 -16.94 2.53
CA SER A 60 14.33 -17.17 1.25
C SER A 60 13.56 -16.58 0.06
N VAL A 61 12.23 -16.63 0.09
CA VAL A 61 11.36 -16.09 -0.95
C VAL A 61 11.41 -14.56 -0.94
N PHE A 62 11.32 -13.96 0.25
CA PHE A 62 11.31 -12.50 0.43
C PHE A 62 12.67 -11.89 0.08
N GLN A 63 13.77 -12.58 0.38
CA GLN A 63 15.10 -12.16 -0.03
C GLN A 63 15.27 -12.22 -1.54
N TRP A 64 14.81 -13.29 -2.19
CA TRP A 64 14.81 -13.39 -3.66
C TRP A 64 13.98 -12.26 -4.29
N TRP A 65 12.80 -12.00 -3.75
CA TRP A 65 11.91 -10.94 -4.23
C TRP A 65 12.54 -9.54 -4.12
N GLN A 66 13.17 -9.25 -2.98
CA GLN A 66 13.88 -7.99 -2.76
C GLN A 66 15.11 -7.83 -3.66
N LYS A 67 15.83 -8.92 -3.96
CA LYS A 67 16.94 -8.89 -4.94
C LYS A 67 16.50 -8.48 -6.35
N LEU A 68 15.20 -8.61 -6.66
CA LEU A 68 14.62 -8.11 -7.92
C LEU A 68 14.24 -6.62 -7.85
N GLY A 69 14.50 -5.95 -6.74
CA GLY A 69 14.22 -4.52 -6.53
C GLY A 69 12.82 -4.20 -6.02
N ASN A 70 12.06 -5.21 -5.60
CA ASN A 70 10.70 -5.03 -5.09
C ASN A 70 10.68 -4.92 -3.55
N PRO A 71 9.70 -4.21 -2.96
CA PRO A 71 9.52 -4.22 -1.51
C PRO A 71 9.16 -5.63 -1.01
N PRO A 72 9.55 -6.01 0.22
CA PRO A 72 9.15 -7.28 0.79
C PRO A 72 7.61 -7.39 0.84
N PRO A 73 7.03 -8.57 0.55
CA PRO A 73 5.59 -8.75 0.68
C PRO A 73 5.11 -8.47 2.10
N LEU A 74 3.94 -7.83 2.22
CA LEU A 74 3.20 -7.75 3.47
C LEU A 74 2.74 -9.17 3.83
N LEU A 75 3.00 -9.60 5.07
CA LEU A 75 2.67 -10.94 5.54
C LEU A 75 1.70 -10.83 6.71
N LEU A 76 0.52 -11.39 6.55
CA LEU A 76 -0.53 -11.39 7.58
C LEU A 76 -1.17 -12.78 7.67
N SER A 77 -1.67 -13.14 8.84
CA SER A 77 -2.62 -14.22 8.98
C SER A 77 -4.01 -13.79 8.49
N LEU A 78 -4.88 -14.75 8.18
CA LEU A 78 -6.28 -14.46 7.82
C LEU A 78 -7.02 -13.73 8.95
N GLU A 79 -6.69 -14.03 10.20
CA GLU A 79 -7.23 -13.34 11.36
C GLU A 79 -6.78 -11.87 11.40
N GLU A 80 -5.48 -11.61 11.24
CA GLU A 80 -4.94 -10.25 11.23
C GLU A 80 -5.50 -9.40 10.09
N VAL A 81 -5.72 -9.97 8.90
CA VAL A 81 -6.37 -9.27 7.79
C VAL A 81 -7.75 -8.73 8.19
N ARG A 82 -8.52 -9.51 8.96
CA ARG A 82 -9.87 -9.13 9.41
C ARG A 82 -9.85 -8.19 10.61
N SER A 83 -8.91 -8.36 11.53
CA SER A 83 -8.87 -7.61 12.78
C SER A 83 -8.06 -6.33 12.70
N SER A 84 -7.36 -6.06 11.60
CA SER A 84 -6.52 -4.85 11.45
C SER A 84 -7.15 -3.73 10.62
N THR A 85 -8.43 -3.86 10.23
CA THR A 85 -9.13 -2.85 9.40
C THR A 85 -9.34 -1.53 10.14
N ASP A 86 -9.31 -1.53 11.47
CA ASP A 86 -9.35 -0.34 12.32
C ASP A 86 -7.97 0.34 12.45
N CYS A 87 -6.89 -0.43 12.36
CA CYS A 87 -5.52 0.04 12.53
C CYS A 87 -4.90 0.55 11.22
N PHE A 88 -5.24 -0.06 10.07
CA PHE A 88 -4.75 0.31 8.74
C PHE A 88 -5.88 0.62 7.74
N PRO A 89 -6.89 1.45 8.08
CA PRO A 89 -8.05 1.65 7.23
C PRO A 89 -7.72 2.28 5.87
N ILE A 90 -6.75 3.20 5.80
CA ILE A 90 -6.24 3.77 4.54
C ILE A 90 -5.71 2.66 3.63
N GLU A 91 -4.85 1.80 4.16
CA GLU A 91 -4.20 0.73 3.41
C GLU A 91 -5.20 -0.31 2.92
N PHE A 92 -6.16 -0.71 3.76
CA PHE A 92 -7.20 -1.66 3.35
C PHE A 92 -8.15 -1.07 2.31
N HIS A 93 -8.49 0.22 2.37
CA HIS A 93 -9.23 0.86 1.28
C HIS A 93 -8.44 0.81 -0.04
N ASP A 94 -7.13 1.07 0.00
CA ASP A 94 -6.29 1.03 -1.21
C ASP A 94 -6.17 -0.36 -1.79
N ILE A 95 -6.03 -1.37 -0.93
CA ILE A 95 -6.01 -2.77 -1.34
C ILE A 95 -7.38 -3.13 -1.97
N GLN A 96 -8.49 -2.80 -1.32
CA GLN A 96 -9.83 -3.09 -1.85
C GLN A 96 -10.07 -2.46 -3.22
N GLU A 97 -9.72 -1.19 -3.40
CA GLU A 97 -9.91 -0.48 -4.67
C GLU A 97 -9.01 -1.00 -5.78
N ARG A 98 -7.79 -1.43 -5.43
CA ARG A 98 -6.75 -1.77 -6.40
C ARG A 98 -6.06 -3.08 -6.02
N HIS A 99 -6.78 -4.20 -6.12
CA HIS A 99 -6.18 -5.52 -5.99
C HIS A 99 -6.42 -6.42 -7.20
N ARG A 100 -5.55 -7.42 -7.31
CA ARG A 100 -5.67 -8.56 -8.20
C ARG A 100 -5.25 -9.82 -7.46
N ILE A 101 -6.16 -10.79 -7.39
CA ILE A 101 -5.85 -12.08 -6.79
C ILE A 101 -4.89 -12.85 -7.70
N LEU A 102 -3.73 -13.21 -7.16
CA LEU A 102 -2.74 -14.05 -7.84
C LEU A 102 -2.91 -15.53 -7.49
N PHE A 103 -3.39 -15.82 -6.28
CA PHE A 103 -3.64 -17.17 -5.79
C PHE A 103 -4.64 -17.15 -4.63
N GLY A 104 -5.46 -18.20 -4.52
CA GLY A 104 -6.31 -18.44 -3.35
C GLY A 104 -7.60 -17.64 -3.34
N GLU A 105 -8.15 -17.45 -2.14
CA GLU A 105 -9.40 -16.74 -1.92
C GLU A 105 -9.21 -15.21 -1.99
N ASP A 106 -10.27 -14.51 -2.38
CA ASP A 106 -10.32 -13.05 -2.27
C ASP A 106 -10.69 -12.63 -0.85
N VAL A 107 -9.67 -12.51 -0.01
CA VAL A 107 -9.84 -12.23 1.43
C VAL A 107 -10.00 -10.74 1.74
N VAL A 108 -9.93 -9.88 0.72
CA VAL A 108 -9.95 -8.40 0.89
C VAL A 108 -11.25 -7.78 0.40
N ARG A 109 -11.95 -8.42 -0.56
CA ARG A 109 -13.17 -7.91 -1.18
C ARG A 109 -14.24 -7.43 -0.19
N ASP A 110 -14.52 -8.23 0.83
CA ASP A 110 -15.64 -8.00 1.76
C ASP A 110 -15.17 -7.50 3.14
N LEU A 111 -13.97 -6.92 3.23
CA LEU A 111 -13.51 -6.29 4.47
C LEU A 111 -14.34 -5.05 4.79
N GLU A 112 -14.90 -5.01 6.00
CA GLU A 112 -15.56 -3.84 6.52
C GLU A 112 -14.53 -2.90 7.16
N VAL A 113 -14.43 -1.69 6.61
CA VAL A 113 -13.59 -0.61 7.15
C VAL A 113 -14.52 0.42 7.78
N ASP A 114 -14.43 0.59 9.09
CA ASP A 114 -15.27 1.56 9.82
C ASP A 114 -14.75 2.99 9.63
N ASP A 115 -15.59 3.83 9.05
CA ASP A 115 -15.31 5.24 8.76
C ASP A 115 -14.86 6.05 9.99
N ARG A 116 -15.17 5.60 11.21
CA ARG A 116 -14.69 6.24 12.44
C ARG A 116 -13.19 6.16 12.59
N PHE A 117 -12.61 4.99 12.34
CA PHE A 117 -11.16 4.79 12.37
C PHE A 117 -10.50 5.36 11.11
N TYR A 118 -11.15 5.18 9.96
CA TYR A 118 -10.65 5.72 8.69
C TYR A 118 -10.51 7.25 8.73
N ARG A 119 -11.56 7.98 9.13
CA ARG A 119 -11.49 9.44 9.29
C ARG A 119 -10.41 9.85 10.28
N ALA A 120 -10.29 9.14 11.41
CA ALA A 120 -9.28 9.45 12.42
C ALA A 120 -7.85 9.27 11.88
N GLN A 121 -7.57 8.21 11.12
CA GLN A 121 -6.26 7.98 10.50
C GLN A 121 -5.95 9.04 9.43
N VAL A 122 -6.92 9.39 8.57
CA VAL A 122 -6.74 10.43 7.55
C VAL A 122 -6.44 11.79 8.17
N GLU A 123 -7.20 12.18 9.19
CA GLU A 123 -7.00 13.44 9.93
C GLU A 123 -5.63 13.46 10.64
N HIS A 124 -5.23 12.35 11.25
CA HIS A 124 -3.92 12.20 11.89
C HIS A 124 -2.79 12.38 10.87
N GLU A 125 -2.81 11.61 9.77
CA GLU A 125 -1.76 11.65 8.75
C GLU A 125 -1.65 13.04 8.12
N LEU A 126 -2.78 13.66 7.74
CA LEU A 126 -2.80 15.02 7.17
C LEU A 126 -2.15 16.03 8.12
N ARG A 127 -2.53 16.02 9.41
CA ARG A 127 -1.95 16.93 10.41
C ARG A 127 -0.46 16.64 10.64
N ALA A 128 -0.08 15.37 10.74
CA ALA A 128 1.31 14.98 10.94
C ALA A 128 2.19 15.43 9.76
N LYS A 129 1.75 15.25 8.51
CA LYS A 129 2.49 15.72 7.33
C LYS A 129 2.53 17.24 7.25
N LEU A 130 1.44 17.94 7.58
CA LEU A 130 1.42 19.40 7.61
C LEU A 130 2.43 19.97 8.63
N LEU A 131 2.49 19.39 9.83
CA LEU A 131 3.48 19.79 10.85
C LEU A 131 4.91 19.56 10.35
N ARG A 132 5.19 18.39 9.76
CA ARG A 132 6.50 18.08 9.17
C ARG A 132 6.87 19.03 8.03
N LEU A 133 5.91 19.37 7.18
CA LEU A 133 6.11 20.31 6.08
C LEU A 133 6.47 21.70 6.60
N ARG A 134 5.79 22.18 7.67
CA ARG A 134 6.11 23.46 8.31
C ARG A 134 7.50 23.48 8.92
N GLN A 135 7.88 22.41 9.64
CA GLN A 135 9.20 22.29 10.25
C GLN A 135 10.32 22.30 9.21
N ARG A 136 10.21 21.49 8.15
CA ARG A 136 11.23 21.45 7.09
C ARG A 136 11.19 22.73 6.24
N GLY A 137 10.00 23.20 5.91
CA GLY A 137 9.76 24.38 5.07
C GLY A 137 10.39 25.63 5.63
N ALA A 138 10.28 25.87 6.95
CA ALA A 138 10.89 27.01 7.61
C ALA A 138 12.42 27.07 7.43
N CYS A 139 13.08 25.91 7.31
CA CYS A 139 14.54 25.84 7.12
C CYS A 139 14.99 26.04 5.68
N VAL A 140 14.11 25.79 4.69
CA VAL A 140 14.48 25.74 3.26
C VAL A 140 13.82 26.82 2.41
N LEU A 141 12.93 27.65 2.98
CA LEU A 141 12.08 28.57 2.23
C LEU A 141 12.86 29.59 1.38
N ALA A 142 14.02 30.05 1.87
CA ALA A 142 14.87 31.00 1.16
C ALA A 142 15.72 30.37 0.04
N ASP A 143 15.85 29.04 0.01
CA ASP A 143 16.61 28.31 -0.99
C ASP A 143 15.66 27.62 -1.98
N ARG A 144 15.65 28.14 -3.22
CA ARG A 144 14.77 27.64 -4.29
C ARG A 144 14.99 26.16 -4.60
N LEU A 145 16.23 25.67 -4.59
CA LEU A 145 16.53 24.28 -4.95
C LEU A 145 16.04 23.34 -3.83
N LEU A 146 16.33 23.68 -2.58
CA LEU A 146 15.89 22.88 -1.43
C LEU A 146 14.37 22.92 -1.25
N LEU A 147 13.72 24.05 -1.54
CA LEU A 147 12.27 24.15 -1.52
C LEU A 147 11.63 23.27 -2.60
N LEU A 148 12.14 23.32 -3.84
CA LEU A 148 11.66 22.46 -4.92
C LEU A 148 11.82 20.98 -4.58
N GLN A 149 12.95 20.61 -3.99
CA GLN A 149 13.18 19.25 -3.52
C GLN A 149 12.15 18.83 -2.46
N LEU A 150 11.91 19.68 -1.45
CA LEU A 150 10.91 19.41 -0.41
C LEU A 150 9.50 19.22 -1.00
N MET A 151 9.12 20.07 -1.97
CA MET A 151 7.83 19.97 -2.66
C MET A 151 7.72 18.65 -3.44
N ALA A 152 8.75 18.31 -4.22
CA ALA A 152 8.78 17.09 -5.02
C ALA A 152 8.71 15.82 -4.15
N GLU A 153 9.45 15.80 -3.04
CA GLU A 153 9.43 14.71 -2.06
C GLU A 153 8.07 14.55 -1.37
N SER A 154 7.35 15.66 -1.15
CA SER A 154 6.08 15.67 -0.41
C SER A 154 4.87 15.36 -1.29
N LEU A 155 4.95 15.62 -2.59
CA LEU A 155 3.81 15.59 -3.51
C LEU A 155 3.07 14.24 -3.52
N SER A 156 3.80 13.12 -3.63
CA SER A 156 3.18 11.79 -3.66
C SER A 156 2.36 11.50 -2.41
N THR A 157 2.89 11.87 -1.24
CA THR A 157 2.23 11.65 0.05
C THR A 157 0.95 12.48 0.15
N PHE A 158 0.99 13.77 -0.20
CA PHE A 158 -0.19 14.62 -0.16
C PHE A 158 -1.25 14.19 -1.19
N CYS A 159 -0.87 13.75 -2.39
CA CYS A 159 -1.84 13.20 -3.34
C CYS A 159 -2.63 12.01 -2.75
N VAL A 160 -1.95 11.07 -2.09
CA VAL A 160 -2.63 9.93 -1.44
C VAL A 160 -3.59 10.42 -0.36
N LEU A 161 -3.15 11.31 0.52
CA LEU A 161 -3.98 11.82 1.61
C LEU A 161 -5.16 12.68 1.14
N ILE A 162 -4.98 13.51 0.11
CA ILE A 162 -6.05 14.31 -0.50
C ILE A 162 -7.10 13.39 -1.11
N ARG A 163 -6.70 12.32 -1.82
CA ARG A 163 -7.66 11.34 -2.35
C ARG A 163 -8.51 10.73 -1.23
N HIS A 164 -7.91 10.34 -0.10
CA HIS A 164 -8.67 9.82 1.03
C HIS A 164 -9.57 10.87 1.68
N ALA A 165 -9.17 12.14 1.70
CA ALA A 165 -10.03 13.22 2.16
C ALA A 165 -11.23 13.45 1.22
N LEU A 166 -11.02 13.38 -0.11
CA LEU A 166 -12.09 13.43 -1.11
C LEU A 166 -13.07 12.26 -0.97
N ARG A 167 -12.54 11.05 -0.74
CA ARG A 167 -13.39 9.87 -0.47
C ARG A 167 -14.27 10.08 0.75
N LEU A 168 -13.70 10.56 1.86
CA LEU A 168 -14.46 10.84 3.09
C LEU A 168 -15.49 11.96 2.93
N SER A 169 -15.29 12.89 1.99
CA SER A 169 -16.27 13.93 1.67
C SER A 169 -17.37 13.46 0.71
N GLY A 170 -17.31 12.21 0.23
CA GLY A 170 -18.23 11.67 -0.75
C GLY A 170 -17.99 12.18 -2.18
N ALA A 171 -16.85 12.84 -2.43
CA ALA A 171 -16.44 13.27 -3.76
C ALA A 171 -15.81 12.12 -4.54
N ASP A 172 -15.71 12.28 -5.87
CA ASP A 172 -14.90 11.38 -6.68
C ASP A 172 -13.42 11.49 -6.26
N ALA A 173 -12.75 10.36 -6.18
CA ALA A 173 -11.43 10.25 -5.57
C ALA A 173 -10.48 9.54 -6.55
N PRO A 174 -10.07 10.22 -7.64
CA PRO A 174 -9.22 9.62 -8.65
C PRO A 174 -7.84 9.27 -8.06
N HIS A 175 -7.16 8.31 -8.68
CA HIS A 175 -5.79 7.97 -8.28
C HIS A 175 -4.72 8.68 -9.14
N ALA A 176 -5.13 9.27 -10.27
CA ALA A 176 -4.22 10.03 -11.10
C ALA A 176 -3.79 11.29 -10.34
N LYS A 177 -2.48 11.41 -10.06
CA LYS A 177 -1.93 12.52 -9.26
C LYS A 177 -2.33 13.89 -9.79
N ARG A 178 -2.42 14.06 -11.11
CA ARG A 178 -2.83 15.33 -11.74
C ARG A 178 -4.27 15.67 -11.38
N GLU A 179 -5.18 14.73 -11.53
CA GLU A 179 -6.60 14.92 -11.21
C GLU A 179 -6.83 15.21 -9.74
N ILE A 180 -6.08 14.55 -8.85
CA ILE A 180 -6.12 14.85 -7.40
C ILE A 180 -5.69 16.29 -7.12
N VAL A 181 -4.62 16.76 -7.77
CA VAL A 181 -4.14 18.14 -7.57
C VAL A 181 -5.15 19.15 -8.12
N ASP A 182 -5.78 18.87 -9.25
CA ASP A 182 -6.79 19.75 -9.84
C ASP A 182 -8.08 19.84 -9.00
N GLN A 183 -8.45 18.74 -8.30
CA GLN A 183 -9.64 18.70 -7.43
C GLN A 183 -9.38 19.18 -5.99
N GLY A 184 -8.15 19.06 -5.51
CA GLY A 184 -7.76 19.39 -4.13
C GLY A 184 -7.19 20.80 -3.92
N ALA A 185 -6.95 21.56 -5.00
CA ALA A 185 -6.48 22.94 -4.98
C ALA A 185 -7.66 23.92 -4.84
#